data_AF-A0A2G1QLY9-F1
#
_entry.id   AF-A0A2G1QLY9-F1
#
_cell.length_a   1.000
_cell.length_b   1.000
_cell.length_c   1.000
_cell.angle_alpha   90.00
_cell.angle_beta   90.00
_cell.angle_gamma   90.00
#
_symmetry.space_group_name_H-M   'P 1'
#
loop_
_entity.id
_entity.type
_entity.pdbx_description
1 polymer ?
#
loop_
_entity_poly.entity_id
_entity_poly.type
_entity_poly.pdbx_seq_one_letter_code
_entity_poly.pdbx_strand_id
1 'polypeptide(L)'
;MVDLTDVAPLRNHETAIDYRGTGTPNDEGENEIGASPVLPTEWRFIVSAYGDQPTDLLRPVRSAHILGQKTETLRPVVIAEIGRVQDVPEWIENEWEQRAVCSIFVHGLIRDEFVIDVIDEQTPEISQAN
;
A
#
# COMPACT_ATOMS: atom_id res chain seq x y z
N MET A 1 7.68 -1.47 -19.24
CA MET A 1 8.44 -1.01 -18.06
C MET A 1 7.47 -0.52 -17.00
N VAL A 2 7.80 -0.70 -15.73
CA VAL A 2 6.95 -0.30 -14.59
C VAL A 2 7.84 0.44 -13.61
N ASP A 3 7.50 1.69 -13.34
CA ASP A 3 8.27 2.58 -12.46
C ASP A 3 7.42 2.99 -11.28
N LEU A 4 7.96 2.86 -10.07
CA LEU A 4 7.37 3.44 -8.86
C LEU A 4 7.69 4.93 -8.86
N THR A 5 6.66 5.78 -8.88
CA THR A 5 6.84 7.24 -8.91
C THR A 5 6.69 7.89 -7.56
N ASP A 6 5.85 7.34 -6.69
CA ASP A 6 5.54 7.94 -5.40
C ASP A 6 5.01 6.91 -4.40
N VAL A 7 5.25 7.17 -3.12
CA VAL A 7 4.71 6.43 -1.99
C VAL A 7 4.26 7.43 -0.95
N ALA A 8 2.96 7.49 -0.72
CA ALA A 8 2.37 8.48 0.19
C ALA A 8 1.34 7.83 1.12
N PRO A 9 1.29 8.22 2.40
CA PRO A 9 0.22 7.79 3.27
C PRO A 9 -1.10 8.40 2.79
N LEU A 10 -2.17 7.59 2.75
CA LEU A 10 -3.52 8.06 2.38
C LEU A 10 -4.11 9.01 3.43
N ARG A 11 -3.59 8.94 4.65
CA ARG A 11 -4.00 9.75 5.79
C ARG A 11 -2.78 10.16 6.60
N ASN A 12 -2.81 11.36 7.15
CA ASN A 12 -1.71 11.88 7.98
C ASN A 12 -1.64 11.22 9.37
N HIS A 13 -2.66 10.47 9.77
CA HIS A 13 -2.74 9.84 11.09
C HIS A 13 -3.07 8.35 10.98
N GLU A 14 -2.50 7.58 11.90
CA GLU A 14 -2.82 6.17 12.11
C GLU A 14 -4.33 5.99 12.34
N THR A 15 -4.89 4.96 11.73
CA THR A 15 -6.33 4.67 11.86
C THR A 15 -6.61 3.60 12.90
N ALA A 16 -5.63 2.73 13.17
CA ALA A 16 -5.75 1.63 14.12
C ALA A 16 -4.37 1.18 14.58
N ILE A 17 -4.33 0.58 15.77
CA ILE A 17 -3.16 -0.13 16.30
C ILE A 17 -3.50 -1.62 16.24
N ASP A 18 -2.68 -2.41 15.54
CA ASP A 18 -2.78 -3.87 15.48
C ASP A 18 -1.95 -4.44 16.62
N TYR A 19 -2.59 -5.15 17.56
CA TYR A 19 -1.93 -5.78 18.70
C TYR A 19 -1.70 -7.26 18.40
N ARG A 20 -0.46 -7.74 18.55
CA ARG A 20 -0.08 -9.13 18.30
C ARG A 20 0.80 -9.66 19.43
N GLY A 21 0.51 -10.88 19.89
CA GLY A 21 1.42 -11.58 20.78
C GLY A 21 2.70 -11.95 20.02
N THR A 22 3.86 -11.53 20.52
CA THR A 22 5.15 -11.82 19.88
C THR A 22 5.60 -13.26 20.11
N GLY A 23 5.00 -13.95 21.09
CA GLY A 23 5.38 -15.31 21.49
C GLY A 23 6.70 -15.38 22.25
N THR A 24 7.30 -14.23 22.55
CA THR A 24 8.47 -14.10 23.42
C THR A 24 8.00 -13.66 24.81
N PRO A 25 8.48 -14.30 25.88
CA PRO A 25 8.21 -13.83 27.23
C PRO A 25 9.02 -12.56 27.53
N ASN A 26 8.39 -11.59 28.20
CA ASN A 26 9.05 -10.40 28.73
C ASN A 26 9.90 -10.74 29.98
N ASP A 27 10.55 -9.74 30.57
CA ASP A 27 11.39 -9.89 31.77
C ASP A 27 10.64 -10.45 33.00
N GLU A 28 9.29 -10.41 32.97
CA GLU A 28 8.41 -10.94 34.02
C GLU A 28 7.82 -12.32 33.69
N GLY A 29 8.10 -12.88 32.51
CA GLY A 29 7.65 -14.21 32.08
C GLY A 29 6.27 -14.24 31.43
N GLU A 30 5.64 -13.08 31.20
CA GLU A 30 4.39 -12.92 30.47
C GLU A 30 4.64 -12.72 28.97
N ASN A 31 3.65 -13.05 28.11
CA ASN A 31 3.84 -12.87 26.67
C ASN A 31 3.89 -11.39 26.30
N GLU A 32 4.99 -10.96 25.67
CA GLU A 32 5.11 -9.63 25.09
C GLU A 32 4.02 -9.39 24.02
N ILE A 33 3.48 -8.18 24.00
CA ILE A 33 2.50 -7.74 23.01
C ILE A 33 3.13 -6.65 22.14
N GLY A 34 3.34 -6.96 20.86
CA GLY A 34 3.70 -5.98 19.85
C GLY A 34 2.50 -5.12 19.48
N ALA A 35 2.70 -3.81 19.40
CA ALA A 35 1.68 -2.87 18.94
C ALA A 35 2.18 -2.20 17.66
N SER A 36 1.51 -2.45 16.54
CA SER A 36 1.89 -1.90 15.24
C SER A 36 0.87 -0.86 14.79
N PRO A 37 1.21 0.43 14.66
CA PRO A 37 0.39 1.37 13.91
C PRO A 37 0.13 0.88 12.49
N VAL A 38 -1.14 0.89 12.10
CA VAL A 38 -1.57 0.54 10.75
C VAL A 38 -1.75 1.83 9.95
N LEU A 39 -0.88 2.01 8.96
CA LEU A 39 -0.84 3.19 8.09
C LEU A 39 -1.35 2.82 6.68
N PRO A 40 -2.55 3.29 6.29
CA PRO A 40 -3.02 3.19 4.91
C PRO A 40 -2.09 3.96 3.99
N THR A 41 -1.54 3.28 2.98
CA THR A 41 -0.53 3.82 2.07
C THR A 41 -0.97 3.64 0.63
N GLU A 42 -0.68 4.66 -0.20
CA GLU A 42 -0.83 4.66 -1.65
C GLU A 42 0.55 4.55 -2.30
N TRP A 43 0.68 3.58 -3.20
CA TRP A 43 1.80 3.48 -4.13
C TRP A 43 1.33 3.89 -5.51
N ARG A 44 2.10 4.78 -6.15
CA ARG A 44 1.83 5.26 -7.50
C ARG A 44 2.85 4.65 -8.45
N PHE A 45 2.34 4.01 -9.48
CA PHE A 45 3.17 3.43 -10.53
C PHE A 45 2.85 4.09 -11.87
N ILE A 46 3.88 4.23 -12.69
CA ILE A 46 3.74 4.51 -14.11
C ILE A 46 4.14 3.25 -14.86
N VAL A 47 3.26 2.79 -15.74
CA VAL A 47 3.52 1.67 -16.65
C VAL A 47 3.66 2.22 -18.05
N SER A 48 4.79 1.91 -18.68
CA SER A 48 5.06 2.23 -20.07
C SER A 48 5.15 0.96 -20.92
N ALA A 49 4.58 1.03 -22.11
CA ALA A 49 4.65 -0.02 -23.12
C ALA A 49 5.22 0.55 -24.43
N TYR A 50 5.98 -0.28 -25.14
CA TYR A 50 6.64 0.03 -26.41
C TYR A 50 6.24 -1.01 -27.46
N GLY A 51 6.40 -0.68 -28.74
CA GLY A 51 6.15 -1.56 -29.88
C GLY A 51 5.12 -1.00 -30.86
N ASP A 52 4.66 -1.83 -31.81
CA ASP A 52 3.81 -1.37 -32.92
C ASP A 52 2.41 -0.89 -32.48
N GLN A 53 1.88 -1.47 -31.39
CA GLN A 53 0.55 -1.15 -30.83
C GLN A 53 0.60 -1.10 -29.29
N PRO A 54 1.30 -0.12 -28.70
CA PRO A 54 1.61 -0.13 -27.28
C PRO A 54 0.36 0.09 -26.41
N THR A 55 -0.65 0.78 -26.94
CA THR A 55 -1.94 0.97 -26.26
C THR A 55 -2.71 -0.32 -26.06
N ASP A 56 -2.62 -1.27 -27.00
CA ASP A 56 -3.36 -2.54 -26.92
C ASP A 56 -2.78 -3.48 -25.86
N LEU A 57 -1.50 -3.31 -25.50
CA LEU A 57 -0.87 -4.01 -24.38
C LEU A 57 -1.39 -3.53 -23.02
N LEU A 58 -1.77 -2.26 -22.91
CA LEU A 58 -2.23 -1.65 -21.65
C LEU A 58 -3.75 -1.71 -21.45
N ARG A 59 -4.53 -1.88 -22.53
CA ARG A 59 -5.99 -2.04 -22.46
C ARG A 59 -6.46 -3.20 -21.57
N PRO A 60 -5.84 -4.40 -21.61
CA PRO A 60 -6.21 -5.51 -20.73
C PRO A 60 -6.02 -5.20 -19.26
N VAL A 61 -4.98 -4.43 -18.91
CA VAL A 61 -4.69 -4.05 -17.52
C VAL A 61 -5.82 -3.20 -16.95
N ARG A 62 -6.26 -2.20 -17.71
CA ARG A 62 -7.44 -1.39 -17.36
C ARG A 62 -8.72 -2.23 -17.28
N SER A 63 -8.89 -3.16 -18.21
CA SER A 63 -10.07 -4.04 -18.25
C SER A 63 -10.10 -4.99 -17.05
N ALA A 64 -8.94 -5.47 -16.60
CA ALA A 64 -8.80 -6.33 -15.43
C ALA A 64 -9.19 -5.62 -14.13
N HIS A 65 -8.92 -4.32 -14.00
CA HIS A 65 -9.36 -3.53 -12.84
C HIS A 65 -10.88 -3.40 -12.73
N ILE A 66 -11.59 -3.34 -13.86
CA ILE A 66 -13.07 -3.28 -13.88
C ILE A 66 -13.68 -4.63 -13.44
N LEU A 67 -12.97 -5.74 -13.68
CA LEU A 67 -13.40 -7.08 -13.31
C LEU A 67 -12.96 -7.42 -11.89
N GLY A 68 -13.75 -6.99 -10.89
CA GLY A 68 -13.43 -7.15 -9.46
C GLY A 68 -13.09 -8.58 -9.00
N GLN A 69 -13.55 -9.62 -9.71
CA GLN A 69 -13.19 -11.02 -9.43
C GLN A 69 -11.69 -11.31 -9.63
N LYS A 70 -10.98 -10.54 -10.47
CA LYS A 70 -9.54 -10.72 -10.70
C LYS A 70 -8.67 -9.97 -9.70
N THR A 71 -9.21 -9.00 -8.97
CA THR A 71 -8.48 -8.19 -7.98
C THR A 71 -8.67 -8.69 -6.54
N GLU A 72 -9.59 -9.62 -6.30
CA GLU A 72 -9.89 -10.15 -4.96
C GLU A 72 -8.70 -10.87 -4.31
N THR A 73 -7.83 -11.49 -5.10
CA THR A 73 -6.60 -12.16 -4.62
C THR A 73 -5.57 -11.20 -4.02
N LEU A 74 -5.67 -9.89 -4.29
CA LEU A 74 -4.63 -8.95 -3.90
C LEU A 74 -4.70 -8.51 -2.42
N ARG A 75 -5.75 -8.91 -1.67
CA ARG A 75 -5.90 -8.49 -0.27
C ARG A 75 -4.65 -8.84 0.57
N PRO A 76 -4.14 -7.90 1.39
CA PRO A 76 -4.74 -6.63 1.81
C PRO A 76 -4.52 -5.44 0.86
N VAL A 77 -3.84 -5.66 -0.28
CA VAL A 77 -3.58 -4.64 -1.30
C VAL A 77 -4.74 -4.56 -2.29
N VAL A 78 -5.11 -3.36 -2.69
CA VAL A 78 -6.22 -3.10 -3.62
C VAL A 78 -5.72 -2.15 -4.70
N ILE A 79 -5.96 -2.49 -5.97
CA ILE A 79 -5.77 -1.53 -7.06
C ILE A 79 -6.90 -0.52 -6.95
N ALA A 80 -6.57 0.70 -6.55
CA ALA A 80 -7.54 1.75 -6.29
C ALA A 80 -8.03 2.40 -7.57
N GLU A 81 -7.09 2.73 -8.47
CA GLU A 81 -7.39 3.40 -9.72
C GLU A 81 -6.38 2.99 -10.80
N ILE A 82 -6.85 2.92 -12.04
CA ILE A 82 -6.00 2.85 -13.22
C ILE A 82 -6.34 4.04 -14.11
N GLY A 83 -5.33 4.87 -14.38
CA GLY A 83 -5.43 6.04 -15.24
C GLY A 83 -5.75 5.67 -16.70
N ARG A 84 -6.07 6.69 -17.50
CA ARG A 84 -6.27 6.50 -18.94
C ARG A 84 -4.94 6.07 -19.59
N VAL A 85 -5.04 5.14 -20.53
CA VAL A 85 -3.91 4.82 -21.42
C VAL A 85 -3.73 6.01 -22.37
N GLN A 86 -2.54 6.59 -22.36
CA GLN A 86 -2.14 7.70 -23.21
C GLN A 86 -1.13 7.21 -24.23
N ASP A 87 -1.27 7.66 -25.47
CA ASP A 87 -0.25 7.50 -26.50
C ASP A 87 0.68 8.71 -26.44
N VAL A 88 1.96 8.46 -26.18
CA VAL A 88 3.00 9.46 -25.94
C VAL A 88 4.24 9.02 -26.71
N PRO A 89 4.31 9.30 -28.03
CA PRO A 89 5.47 8.98 -28.85
C PRO A 89 6.75 9.61 -28.28
N GLU A 90 7.85 8.88 -28.35
CA GLU A 90 9.14 9.31 -27.83
C GLU A 90 10.17 9.35 -28.96
N TRP A 91 11.02 10.38 -28.97
CA TRP A 91 12.09 10.50 -29.96
C TRP A 91 13.34 9.81 -29.44
N ILE A 92 13.66 8.64 -30.01
CA ILE A 92 14.77 7.78 -29.60
C ILE A 92 15.59 7.44 -30.84
N GLU A 93 16.93 7.50 -30.76
CA GLU A 93 17.83 7.08 -31.85
C GLU A 93 17.57 7.70 -33.25
N ASN A 94 17.04 8.93 -33.30
CA ASN A 94 16.62 9.65 -34.52
C ASN A 94 15.36 9.09 -35.22
N GLU A 95 14.54 8.32 -34.50
CA GLU A 95 13.24 7.85 -34.95
C GLU A 95 12.15 8.16 -33.91
N TRP A 96 10.90 8.30 -34.37
CA TRP A 96 9.74 8.38 -33.48
C TRP A 96 9.31 6.96 -33.11
N GLU A 97 9.51 6.57 -31.87
CA GLU A 97 8.97 5.32 -31.34
C GLU A 97 7.60 5.52 -30.70
N GLN A 98 6.70 4.60 -31.02
CA GLN A 98 5.37 4.53 -30.40
C GLN A 98 5.51 4.05 -28.95
N ARG A 99 5.00 4.86 -28.01
CA ARG A 99 5.01 4.54 -26.59
C ARG A 99 3.65 4.85 -25.99
N ALA A 100 3.12 3.93 -25.20
CA ALA A 100 1.93 4.16 -24.41
C ALA A 100 2.25 4.19 -22.92
N VAL A 101 1.53 5.03 -22.17
CA VAL A 101 1.72 5.22 -20.73
C VAL A 101 0.39 5.15 -20.00
N CYS A 102 0.40 4.56 -18.80
CA CYS A 102 -0.74 4.50 -17.91
C CYS A 102 -0.28 4.59 -16.44
N SER A 103 -1.02 5.31 -15.60
CA SER A 103 -0.79 5.34 -14.16
C SER A 103 -1.61 4.26 -13.45
N ILE A 104 -1.03 3.66 -12.41
CA ILE A 104 -1.71 2.68 -11.55
C ILE A 104 -1.52 3.13 -10.11
N PHE A 105 -2.64 3.27 -9.39
CA PHE A 105 -2.68 3.61 -7.98
C PHE A 105 -3.06 2.38 -7.19
N VAL A 106 -2.23 2.04 -6.22
CA VAL A 106 -2.38 0.85 -5.38
C VAL A 106 -2.49 1.28 -3.94
N HIS A 107 -3.53 0.84 -3.24
CA HIS A 107 -3.74 1.09 -1.82
C HIS A 107 -3.45 -0.17 -1.02
N GLY A 108 -2.94 0.00 0.18
CA GLY A 108 -2.74 -1.10 1.11
C GLY A 108 -2.35 -0.59 2.48
N LEU A 109 -1.88 -1.51 3.33
CA LEU A 109 -1.57 -1.23 4.72
C LEU A 109 -0.09 -1.50 4.96
N ILE A 110 0.61 -0.50 5.47
CA ILE A 110 1.94 -0.69 6.07
C ILE A 110 1.73 -0.90 7.58
N ARG A 111 2.42 -1.90 8.12
CA ARG A 111 2.54 -2.12 9.56
C ARG A 111 3.98 -1.78 9.92
N ASP A 112 4.15 -0.78 10.77
CA ASP A 112 5.43 -0.47 11.38
C ASP A 112 5.37 -1.01 12.81
N GLU A 113 6.18 -2.00 13.15
CA GLU A 113 6.06 -2.71 14.43
C GLU A 113 6.90 -2.03 15.50
N PHE A 114 6.24 -1.54 16.55
CA PHE A 114 6.88 -1.17 17.80
C PHE A 114 6.58 -2.23 18.85
N VAL A 115 7.63 -2.79 19.46
CA VAL A 115 7.48 -3.65 20.63
C VAL A 115 7.16 -2.74 21.82
N ILE A 116 5.97 -2.90 22.40
CA ILE A 116 5.60 -2.24 23.65
C ILE A 116 5.65 -3.32 24.73
N ASP A 117 6.58 -3.19 25.67
CA ASP A 117 6.54 -4.00 26.88
C ASP A 117 5.38 -3.50 27.75
N VAL A 118 4.32 -4.32 27.86
CA VAL A 118 3.12 -3.98 28.64
C VAL A 118 3.37 -4.37 30.09
N ILE A 119 4.08 -3.51 30.81
CA ILE A 119 4.08 -3.52 32.28
C ILE A 119 3.89 -2.08 32.75
N ASP A 120 2.64 -1.72 33.01
CA ASP A 120 2.31 -0.89 34.17
C ASP A 120 0.80 -0.98 34.41
N GLU A 121 0.42 -1.81 35.37
CA GLU A 121 -0.88 -1.77 36.03
C GLU A 121 -1.03 -0.45 36.80
N GLN A 122 -1.10 0.69 36.11
CA GLN A 122 -1.68 1.88 36.70
C GLN A 122 -3.19 1.74 36.67
N THR A 123 -3.70 0.95 37.61
CA THR A 123 -5.10 1.05 38.05
C THR A 123 -5.31 2.51 38.45
N PRO A 124 -6.19 3.28 37.78
CA PRO A 124 -6.48 4.63 38.25
C PRO A 124 -7.18 4.52 39.59
N GLU A 125 -6.47 4.81 40.69
CA GLU A 125 -7.09 4.98 41.99
C GLU A 125 -8.06 6.17 41.89
N ILE A 126 -9.36 5.85 41.74
CA ILE A 126 -10.42 6.82 41.93
C ILE A 126 -10.45 7.10 43.44
N SER A 127 -9.67 8.08 43.89
CA SER A 127 -9.83 8.60 45.24
C SER A 127 -11.18 9.32 45.33
N GLN A 128 -12.16 8.66 45.96
CA GLN A 128 -13.36 9.35 46.41
C GLN A 128 -12.94 10.28 47.55
N ALA A 129 -12.85 11.58 47.24
CA ALA A 129 -12.73 12.62 48.27
C ALA A 129 -14.02 12.63 49.11
N ASN A 130 -13.90 12.25 50.38
CA ASN A 130 -14.84 12.58 51.45
C ASN A 130 -14.25 13.69 52.31
#